data_AF-L8JNW7-F1
#
_entry.id   AF-L8JNW7-F1
#
_cell.length_a   1.000
_cell.length_b   1.000
_cell.length_c   1.000
_cell.angle_alpha   90.00
_cell.angle_beta   90.00
_cell.angle_gamma   90.00
#
_symmetry.space_group_name_H-M   'P 1'
#
loop_
_entity.id
_entity.type
_entity.pdbx_description
1 polymer ?
#
loop_
_entity_poly.entity_id
_entity_poly.type
_entity_poly.pdbx_seq_one_letter_code
_entity_poly.pdbx_strand_id
1 'polypeptide(L)'
;MNAEEKRKKLIRFLDRKAFDPVLRKSENDFLNVHEREKFRRIKECTEREKQRFHNEFHTPVEVKQNYLSDLNSQAAKRVNRKLGDLNLPQLPEFKNEFLELCNKLRV
;
A
#
# COMPACT_ATOMS: atom_id res chain seq x y z
N MET A 1 10.59 -17.96 -13.53
CA MET A 1 9.43 -17.15 -13.08
C MET A 1 9.17 -16.08 -14.13
N ASN A 2 7.98 -16.09 -14.74
CA ASN A 2 7.59 -15.17 -15.79
C ASN A 2 7.20 -13.78 -15.23
N ALA A 3 6.92 -12.82 -16.11
CA ALA A 3 6.59 -11.45 -15.72
C ALA A 3 5.32 -11.36 -14.86
N GLU A 4 4.29 -12.14 -15.19
CA GLU A 4 3.03 -12.14 -14.45
C GLU A 4 3.20 -12.70 -13.03
N GLU A 5 3.96 -13.77 -12.87
CA GLU A 5 4.30 -14.31 -11.54
C GLU A 5 5.11 -13.31 -10.70
N LYS A 6 6.04 -12.56 -11.32
CA LYS A 6 6.81 -11.51 -10.64
C LYS A 6 5.88 -10.40 -10.16
N ARG A 7 5.00 -9.92 -11.05
CA ARG A 7 3.99 -8.92 -10.76
C ARG A 7 3.10 -9.34 -9.59
N LYS A 8 2.51 -10.54 -9.66
CA LYS A 8 1.67 -11.08 -8.58
C LYS A 8 2.40 -11.16 -7.23
N LYS A 9 3.69 -11.51 -7.22
CA LYS A 9 4.48 -11.53 -5.98
C LYS A 9 4.69 -10.13 -5.39
N LEU A 10 4.97 -9.12 -6.21
CA LEU A 10 5.10 -7.73 -5.76
C LEU A 10 3.77 -7.19 -5.21
N ILE A 11 2.66 -7.40 -5.93
CA ILE A 11 1.34 -6.98 -5.50
C ILE A 11 0.95 -7.68 -4.18
N ARG A 12 1.16 -9.00 -4.08
CA ARG A 12 0.88 -9.76 -2.86
C ARG A 12 1.69 -9.29 -1.65
N PHE A 13 2.91 -8.78 -1.88
CA PHE A 13 3.70 -8.17 -0.81
C PHE A 13 2.99 -6.91 -0.28
N LEU A 14 2.56 -6.02 -1.18
CA LEU A 14 1.85 -4.79 -0.80
C LEU A 14 0.51 -5.09 -0.12
N ASP A 15 -0.26 -6.05 -0.65
CA ASP A 15 -1.50 -6.52 -0.04
C ASP A 15 -1.26 -6.91 1.42
N ARG A 16 -0.28 -7.77 1.67
CA ARG A 16 -0.04 -8.33 2.99
C ARG A 16 0.51 -7.32 4.00
N LYS A 17 1.40 -6.43 3.56
CA LYS A 17 2.14 -5.54 4.46
C LYS A 17 1.43 -4.21 4.68
N ALA A 18 0.77 -3.67 3.65
CA ALA A 18 0.23 -2.32 3.69
C ALA A 18 -1.30 -2.27 3.55
N PHE A 19 -1.88 -2.97 2.57
CA PHE A 19 -3.30 -2.79 2.25
C PHE A 19 -4.23 -3.59 3.18
N ASP A 20 -4.07 -4.91 3.24
CA ASP A 20 -4.94 -5.78 4.01
C ASP A 20 -4.99 -5.43 5.52
N PRO A 21 -3.88 -5.07 6.20
CA PRO A 21 -3.93 -4.65 7.59
C PRO A 21 -4.86 -3.45 7.82
N VAL A 22 -4.87 -2.49 6.90
CA VAL A 22 -5.77 -1.32 6.95
C VAL A 22 -7.21 -1.74 6.66
N LEU A 23 -7.42 -2.53 5.60
CA LEU A 23 -8.77 -2.90 5.14
C LEU A 23 -9.50 -3.86 6.10
N ARG A 24 -8.76 -4.68 6.86
CA ARG A 24 -9.33 -5.59 7.86
C ARG A 24 -9.71 -4.90 9.17
N LYS A 25 -9.15 -3.73 9.46
CA LYS A 25 -9.47 -2.98 10.67
C LYS A 25 -10.91 -2.44 10.62
N SER A 26 -11.57 -2.43 11.77
CA SER A 26 -12.93 -1.93 11.91
C SER A 26 -12.93 -0.46 12.33
N GLU A 27 -13.92 0.31 11.87
CA GLU A 27 -14.13 1.66 12.40
C GLU A 27 -14.43 1.63 13.90
N ASN A 28 -15.02 0.53 14.40
CA ASN A 28 -15.34 0.37 15.81
C ASN A 28 -14.11 0.20 16.70
N ASP A 29 -12.92 -0.02 16.11
CA ASP A 29 -11.65 -0.09 16.85
C ASP A 29 -11.16 1.30 17.30
N PHE A 30 -11.84 2.38 16.88
CA PHE A 30 -11.51 3.76 17.24
C PHE A 30 -12.53 4.32 18.24
N LEU A 31 -12.01 5.02 19.25
CA LEU A 31 -12.79 5.44 20.42
C LEU A 31 -13.65 6.68 20.15
N ASN A 32 -13.19 7.58 19.27
CA ASN A 32 -13.88 8.84 19.00
C ASN A 32 -14.35 8.96 17.54
N VAL A 33 -15.37 9.78 17.33
CA VAL A 33 -16.01 9.98 16.01
C VAL A 33 -15.02 10.53 14.97
N HIS A 34 -14.12 11.43 15.37
CA HIS A 34 -13.14 12.03 14.48
C HIS A 34 -12.14 11.00 13.92
N GLU A 35 -11.65 10.07 14.75
CA GLU A 35 -10.80 8.96 14.31
C GLU A 35 -11.53 8.01 13.38
N ARG A 36 -12.81 7.71 13.66
CA ARG A 36 -13.65 6.88 12.79
C ARG A 36 -13.82 7.50 11.40
N GLU A 37 -14.14 8.79 11.35
CA GLU A 37 -14.25 9.53 10.09
C GLU A 37 -12.93 9.60 9.33
N LYS A 38 -11.82 9.85 10.04
CA LYS A 38 -10.47 9.83 9.45
C LYS A 38 -10.17 8.44 8.88
N PHE A 39 -10.45 7.38 9.63
CA PHE A 39 -10.21 6.01 9.22
C PHE A 39 -11.06 5.60 8.00
N ARG A 40 -12.35 5.96 7.96
CA ARG A 40 -13.22 5.68 6.81
C ARG A 40 -12.64 6.21 5.50
N ARG A 41 -12.22 7.49 5.51
CA ARG A 41 -11.58 8.12 4.33
C ARG A 41 -10.29 7.44 3.92
N ILE A 42 -9.48 7.01 4.89
CA ILE A 42 -8.24 6.28 4.63
C ILE A 42 -8.53 4.90 4.04
N LYS A 43 -9.49 4.17 4.61
CA LYS A 43 -9.89 2.85 4.15
C LYS A 43 -10.34 2.88 2.69
N GLU A 44 -11.17 3.86 2.32
CA GLU A 44 -11.57 4.10 0.92
C GLU A 44 -10.36 4.42 0.02
N CYS A 45 -9.44 5.27 0.46
CA CYS A 45 -8.23 5.59 -0.29
C CYS A 45 -7.33 4.36 -0.48
N THR A 46 -7.17 3.54 0.57
CA THR A 46 -6.39 2.29 0.52
C THR A 46 -7.04 1.27 -0.41
N GLU A 47 -8.37 1.19 -0.45
CA GLU A 47 -9.07 0.28 -1.34
C GLU A 47 -8.89 0.67 -2.81
N ARG A 48 -9.00 1.97 -3.13
CA ARG A 48 -8.71 2.48 -4.47
C ARG A 48 -7.26 2.25 -4.87
N GLU A 49 -6.33 2.46 -3.95
CA GLU A 49 -4.90 2.23 -4.18
C GLU A 49 -4.62 0.74 -4.46
N LYS A 50 -5.19 -0.16 -3.67
CA LYS A 50 -5.11 -1.60 -3.91
C LYS A 50 -5.67 -1.95 -5.28
N GLN A 51 -6.86 -1.45 -5.63
CA GLN A 51 -7.45 -1.68 -6.95
C GLN A 51 -6.54 -1.17 -8.08
N ARG A 52 -5.93 0.01 -7.94
CA ARG A 52 -4.96 0.56 -8.90
C ARG A 52 -3.79 -0.40 -9.14
N PHE A 53 -3.17 -0.89 -8.06
CA PHE A 53 -2.07 -1.85 -8.16
C PHE A 53 -2.47 -3.18 -8.83
N HIS A 54 -3.70 -3.66 -8.60
CA HIS A 54 -4.19 -4.91 -9.17
C HIS A 54 -4.67 -4.77 -10.62
N ASN A 55 -5.15 -3.60 -11.04
CA ASN A 55 -5.86 -3.44 -12.32
C ASN A 55 -5.09 -2.62 -13.36
N GLU A 56 -4.30 -1.63 -12.95
CA GLU A 56 -3.68 -0.66 -13.87
C GLU A 56 -2.20 -0.94 -14.14
N PHE A 57 -1.52 -1.68 -13.27
CA PHE A 57 -0.10 -2.03 -13.45
C PHE A 57 0.00 -3.46 -13.94
N HIS A 58 0.38 -3.63 -15.21
CA HIS A 58 0.37 -4.91 -15.92
C HIS A 58 1.73 -5.60 -15.95
N THR A 59 2.79 -4.89 -15.58
CA THR A 59 4.16 -5.42 -15.52
C THR A 59 4.76 -5.26 -14.12
N PRO A 60 5.73 -6.11 -13.74
CA PRO A 60 6.42 -5.95 -12.46
C PRO A 60 7.21 -4.63 -12.36
N VAL A 61 7.69 -4.10 -13.50
CA VAL A 61 8.41 -2.82 -13.55
C VAL A 61 7.47 -1.66 -13.23
N GLU A 62 6.25 -1.64 -13.80
CA GLU A 62 5.24 -0.64 -13.46
C GLU A 62 4.86 -0.67 -11.98
N VAL A 63 4.72 -1.86 -11.39
CA VAL A 63 4.45 -2.00 -9.94
C VAL A 63 5.58 -1.37 -9.12
N LYS A 64 6.84 -1.64 -9.47
CA LYS A 64 8.01 -1.05 -8.80
C LYS A 64 8.06 0.47 -8.95
N GLN A 65 7.85 0.98 -10.16
CA GLN A 65 7.88 2.42 -10.45
C GLN A 65 6.78 3.16 -9.70
N ASN A 66 5.56 2.62 -9.67
CA ASN A 66 4.45 3.25 -8.96
C ASN A 66 4.65 3.24 -7.46
N TYR A 67 5.15 2.13 -6.89
CA TYR A 67 5.54 2.10 -5.48
C TYR A 67 6.55 3.20 -5.15
N LEU A 68 7.61 3.36 -5.96
CA LEU A 68 8.62 4.40 -5.77
C LEU A 68 8.06 5.82 -5.98
N SER A 69 7.11 5.99 -6.90
CA SER A 69 6.41 7.26 -7.12
C SER A 69 5.59 7.65 -5.89
N ASP A 70 4.83 6.71 -5.33
CA ASP A 70 4.02 6.92 -4.13
C ASP A 70 4.88 7.29 -2.92
N LEU A 71 6.09 6.74 -2.78
CA LEU A 71 7.00 7.15 -1.70
C LEU A 71 7.39 8.64 -1.76
N ASN A 72 7.39 9.24 -2.96
CA ASN A 72 7.83 10.61 -3.18
C ASN A 72 6.67 11.60 -3.35
N SER A 73 5.49 11.12 -3.76
CA SER A 73 4.29 11.92 -4.01
C SER A 73 3.79 12.63 -2.75
N GLN A 74 3.48 13.93 -2.87
CA GLN A 74 2.89 14.71 -1.78
C GLN A 74 1.50 14.21 -1.38
N ALA A 75 0.74 13.68 -2.33
CA ALA A 75 -0.57 13.09 -2.05
C ALA A 75 -0.41 11.83 -1.18
N ALA A 76 0.47 10.92 -1.59
CA ALA A 76 0.74 9.70 -0.85
C ALA A 76 1.40 9.96 0.52
N LYS A 77 2.29 10.96 0.64
CA LYS A 77 2.83 11.40 1.94
C LYS A 77 1.75 11.85 2.91
N ARG A 78 0.72 12.57 2.41
CA ARG A 78 -0.43 12.97 3.24
C ARG A 78 -1.24 11.76 3.72
N VAL A 79 -1.46 10.76 2.87
CA VAL A 79 -2.16 9.52 3.25
C VAL A 79 -1.34 8.72 4.27
N ASN A 80 -0.03 8.53 4.02
CA ASN A 80 0.87 7.83 4.94
C ASN A 80 0.92 8.51 6.32
N ARG A 81 0.98 9.85 6.40
CA ARG A 81 0.93 10.56 7.67
C ARG A 81 -0.35 10.22 8.44
N LYS A 82 -1.51 10.25 7.77
CA LYS A 82 -2.79 9.93 8.39
C LYS A 82 -2.89 8.46 8.84
N LEU A 83 -2.26 7.52 8.11
CA LEU A 83 -2.11 6.13 8.55
C LEU A 83 -1.29 6.06 9.84
N GLY A 84 -0.20 6.82 9.94
CA GLY A 84 0.62 6.92 11.15
C GLY A 84 -0.14 7.43 12.36
N ASP A 85 -0.95 8.48 12.19
CA ASP A 85 -1.80 9.01 13.27
C ASP A 85 -2.76 7.96 13.85
N LEU A 86 -3.10 6.91 13.07
CA LEU A 86 -4.00 5.83 13.47
C LEU A 86 -3.26 4.53 13.83
N ASN A 87 -1.93 4.58 13.96
CA ASN A 87 -1.05 3.43 14.16
C ASN A 87 -1.27 2.32 13.12
N LEU A 88 -1.44 2.72 11.86
CA LEU A 88 -1.61 1.82 10.72
C LEU A 88 -0.34 1.76 9.86
N PRO A 89 -0.09 0.64 9.19
CA PRO A 89 1.10 0.47 8.34
C PRO A 89 1.23 1.54 7.26
N GLN A 90 2.45 1.99 7.03
CA GLN A 90 2.80 2.99 6.04
C GLN A 90 3.72 2.39 4.96
N LEU A 91 3.56 2.81 3.71
CA LEU A 91 4.38 2.31 2.60
C LEU A 91 5.90 2.49 2.83
N PRO A 92 6.40 3.63 3.39
CA PRO A 92 7.83 3.81 3.63
C PRO A 92 8.46 2.78 4.59
N GLU A 93 7.68 2.20 5.52
CA GLU A 93 8.17 1.20 6.48
C GLU A 93 8.68 -0.06 5.79
N PHE A 94 8.12 -0.38 4.62
CA PHE A 94 8.43 -1.60 3.87
C PHE A 94 9.36 -1.39 2.68
N LYS A 95 9.93 -0.18 2.52
CA LYS A 95 10.74 0.18 1.35
C LYS A 95 11.88 -0.79 1.10
N ASN A 96 12.66 -1.08 2.12
CA ASN A 96 13.84 -1.92 1.97
C ASN A 96 13.44 -3.37 1.64
N GLU A 97 12.45 -3.92 2.35
CA GLU A 97 11.91 -5.27 2.07
C GLU A 97 11.36 -5.38 0.63
N PHE A 98 10.64 -4.36 0.17
CA PHE A 98 10.09 -4.33 -1.19
C PHE A 98 11.19 -4.28 -2.24
N LEU A 99 12.22 -3.44 -2.05
CA LEU A 99 13.35 -3.33 -2.97
C LEU A 99 14.19 -4.60 -3.00
N GLU A 100 14.40 -5.26 -1.86
CA GLU A 100 15.03 -6.57 -1.81
C GLU A 100 14.22 -7.62 -2.58
N LEU A 101 12.89 -7.59 -2.47
CA LEU A 101 12.03 -8.47 -3.26
C LEU A 101 12.18 -8.17 -4.76
N CYS A 102 12.15 -6.91 -5.19
CA CYS A 102 12.42 -6.53 -6.58
C CYS A 102 13.75 -7.09 -7.08
N ASN A 103 14.83 -6.93 -6.30
CA ASN A 103 16.16 -7.44 -6.64
C ASN A 103 16.16 -8.97 -6.78
N LYS A 104 15.58 -9.70 -5.83
CA LYS A 104 15.43 -11.17 -5.90
C LYS A 104 14.64 -11.62 -7.13
N LEU A 105 13.64 -10.84 -7.53
CA LEU A 105 12.82 -11.10 -8.70
C LEU A 105 13.44 -10.61 -10.01
N ARG A 106 14.58 -9.90 -9.97
CA ARG A 106 15.21 -9.22 -11.11
C ARG A 106 14.20 -8.30 -11.82
N VAL A 107 13.69 -7.33 -11.07
CA VAL A 107 12.75 -6.26 -11.47
C VAL A 107 13.37 -4.91 -11.12
#